data_AF-A0A6N8W463-F1
#
_entry.id   AF-A0A6N8W463-F1
#
_cell.length_a   1.000
_cell.length_b   1.000
_cell.length_c   1.000
_cell.angle_alpha   90.00
_cell.angle_beta   90.00
_cell.angle_gamma   90.00
#
_symmetry.space_group_name_H-M   'P 1'
#
loop_
_entity.id
_entity.type
_entity.pdbx_description
1 polymer ?
#
loop_
_entity_poly.entity_id
_entity_poly.type
_entity_poly.pdbx_seq_one_letter_code
_entity_poly.pdbx_strand_id
1 'polypeptide(L)'
;MIFLLLARVLQIYTFVLLIRILITWIPNLDPYHPIVQLLFQVTEPVLEPARKLIPPIGMIDISPIVVFIVLGILQDLLMQLAY
;
A
#
# COMPACT_ATOMS: atom_id res chain seq x y z
N MET A 1 1.84 4.73 23.84
CA MET A 1 2.38 5.85 23.03
C MET A 1 3.05 5.39 21.74
N ILE A 2 4.08 4.53 21.79
CA ILE A 2 4.77 4.05 20.57
C ILE A 2 3.86 3.30 19.58
N PHE A 3 3.00 2.40 20.08
CA PHE A 3 2.05 1.67 19.24
C PHE A 3 1.07 2.59 18.49
N LEU A 4 0.62 3.67 19.13
CA LEU A 4 -0.23 4.67 18.47
C LEU A 4 0.50 5.39 17.34
N LEU A 5 1.78 5.75 17.54
CA LEU A 5 2.58 6.39 16.48
C LEU A 5 2.76 5.43 15.30
N LEU A 6 3.07 4.16 15.56
CA LEU A 6 3.18 3.14 14.51
C LEU A 6 1.86 2.94 13.76
N ALA A 7 0.74 2.85 14.47
CA ALA A 7 -0.58 2.73 13.86
C ALA A 7 -0.91 3.94 12.97
N ARG A 8 -0.53 5.16 13.36
CA ARG A 8 -0.70 6.37 12.53
C ARG A 8 0.18 6.37 11.28
N VAL A 9 1.43 5.95 11.39
CA VAL A 9 2.34 5.83 10.23
C VAL A 9 1.79 4.80 9.24
N LEU A 10 1.34 3.63 9.74
CA LEU A 10 0.71 2.62 8.90
C LEU A 10 -0.58 3.13 8.25
N GLN A 11 -1.41 3.86 8.99
CA GLN A 11 -2.63 4.46 8.43
C GLN A 11 -2.32 5.36 7.22
N ILE A 12 -1.30 6.22 7.34
CA ILE A 12 -0.86 7.11 6.26
C ILE A 12 -0.34 6.28 5.08
N TYR A 13 0.49 5.27 5.34
CA TYR A 13 1.01 4.40 4.30
C TYR A 13 -0.09 3.63 3.56
N THR A 14 -1.07 3.08 4.29
CA THR A 14 -2.25 2.42 3.74
C THR A 14 -3.06 3.37 2.84
N PHE A 15 -3.18 4.65 3.21
CA PHE A 15 -3.83 5.65 2.37
C PHE A 15 -3.04 5.95 1.10
N VAL A 16 -1.71 6.06 1.18
CA VAL A 16 -0.84 6.20 0.01
C VAL A 16 -0.98 5.01 -0.94
N LEU A 17 -1.03 3.79 -0.40
CA LEU A 17 -1.25 2.57 -1.18
C LEU A 17 -2.64 2.55 -1.82
N LEU A 18 -3.69 2.99 -1.12
CA LEU A 18 -5.02 3.14 -1.68
C LEU A 18 -5.03 4.11 -2.85
N ILE A 19 -4.38 5.28 -2.72
CA ILE A 19 -4.23 6.22 -3.83
C ILE A 19 -3.51 5.54 -5.00
N ARG A 20 -2.39 4.84 -4.75
CA ARG A 20 -1.69 4.09 -5.81
C ARG A 20 -2.62 3.12 -6.54
N ILE A 21 -3.43 2.34 -5.82
CA ILE A 21 -4.38 1.40 -6.43
C ILE A 21 -5.38 2.17 -7.29
N LEU A 22 -6.00 3.22 -6.75
CA LEU A 22 -7.02 4.00 -7.48
C LEU A 22 -6.45 4.66 -8.75
N ILE A 23 -5.23 5.20 -8.70
CA ILE A 23 -4.64 5.84 -9.89
C ILE A 23 -4.35 4.85 -11.02
N THR A 24 -4.11 3.56 -10.72
CA THR A 24 -3.92 2.54 -11.78
C THR A 24 -5.20 2.26 -12.57
N TRP A 25 -6.35 2.67 -12.06
CA TRP A 25 -7.64 2.53 -12.75
C TRP A 25 -8.02 3.79 -13.55
N ILE A 26 -7.22 4.85 -13.49
CA ILE A 26 -7.45 6.07 -14.27
C ILE A 26 -6.87 5.86 -15.67
N PRO A 27 -7.70 5.82 -16.72
CA PRO A 27 -7.22 5.66 -18.09
C PRO A 27 -6.43 6.90 -18.53
N ASN A 28 -5.36 6.70 -19.32
CA ASN A 28 -4.51 7.75 -19.88
C ASN A 28 -3.81 8.66 -18.86
N LEU A 29 -3.67 8.22 -17.60
CA LEU A 29 -2.86 8.93 -16.61
C LEU A 29 -1.39 8.91 -17.01
N ASP A 30 -0.72 10.07 -17.00
CA ASP A 30 0.71 10.17 -17.32
C ASP A 30 1.57 9.47 -16.23
N PRO A 31 2.26 8.37 -16.56
CA PRO A 31 3.11 7.66 -15.60
C PRO A 31 4.31 8.48 -15.12
N TYR A 32 4.71 9.49 -15.89
CA TYR A 32 5.85 10.35 -15.57
C TYR A 32 5.48 11.53 -14.67
N HIS A 33 4.18 11.73 -14.40
CA HIS A 33 3.74 12.80 -13.50
C HIS A 33 4.41 12.65 -12.11
N PRO A 34 4.97 13.72 -11.52
CA PRO A 34 5.77 13.62 -10.29
C PRO A 34 5.05 12.95 -9.12
N ILE A 35 3.74 13.21 -8.97
CA ILE A 35 2.92 12.58 -7.92
C ILE A 35 2.76 11.09 -8.16
N VAL A 36 2.59 10.65 -9.42
CA VAL A 36 2.49 9.23 -9.77
C VAL A 36 3.82 8.55 -9.44
N GLN A 37 4.94 9.11 -9.88
CA GLN A 37 6.25 8.56 -9.56
C GLN A 37 6.49 8.47 -8.05
N LEU A 38 6.10 9.49 -7.28
CA LEU A 38 6.23 9.48 -5.83
C LEU A 38 5.42 8.35 -5.19
N LEU A 39 4.16 8.16 -5.61
CA LEU A 39 3.31 7.07 -5.10
C LEU A 39 3.96 5.71 -5.34
N PHE A 40 4.48 5.48 -6.55
CA PHE A 40 5.19 4.24 -6.88
C PHE A 40 6.46 4.09 -6.03
N GLN A 41 7.33 5.11 -5.97
CA GLN A 41 8.57 5.06 -5.19
C GLN A 41 8.35 4.77 -3.70
N VAL A 42 7.31 5.37 -3.10
CA VAL A 42 7.01 5.17 -1.67
C VAL A 42 6.49 3.76 -1.39
N THR A 43 5.73 3.18 -2.32
CA THR A 43 5.06 1.89 -2.08
C THR A 43 5.83 0.69 -2.63
N GLU A 44 6.75 0.89 -3.57
CA GLU A 44 7.54 -0.17 -4.21
C GLU A 44 8.38 -1.00 -3.24
N PRO A 45 9.04 -0.45 -2.20
CA PRO A 45 9.83 -1.24 -1.27
C PRO A 45 9.04 -2.35 -0.55
N VAL A 46 7.72 -2.21 -0.44
CA VAL A 46 6.83 -3.23 0.14
C VAL A 46 6.18 -4.09 -0.95
N LEU A 47 5.81 -3.48 -2.09
CA LEU A 47 5.13 -4.19 -3.17
C LEU A 47 6.06 -5.09 -4.00
N GLU A 48 7.32 -4.70 -4.19
CA GLU A 48 8.31 -5.51 -4.90
C GLU A 48 8.55 -6.88 -4.24
N PRO A 49 8.82 -6.98 -2.93
CA PRO A 49 8.89 -8.29 -2.28
C PRO A 49 7.53 -9.00 -2.24
N ALA A 50 6.41 -8.28 -2.08
CA ALA A 50 5.09 -8.89 -2.11
C ALA A 50 4.79 -9.60 -3.44
N ARG A 51 5.16 -8.99 -4.58
CA ARG A 51 5.03 -9.62 -5.92
C ARG A 51 5.88 -10.87 -6.10
N LYS A 52 6.99 -11.00 -5.37
CA LYS A 52 7.81 -12.24 -5.40
C LYS A 52 7.11 -13.40 -4.68
N LEU A 53 6.21 -13.09 -3.74
CA LEU A 53 5.48 -14.08 -2.93
C LEU A 53 4.08 -14.37 -3.49
N ILE A 54 3.45 -13.38 -4.11
CA ILE A 54 2.06 -13.44 -4.55
C ILE A 54 2.04 -13.57 -6.07
N PRO A 55 1.59 -14.71 -6.63
CA PRO A 55 1.47 -14.85 -8.08
C PRO A 55 0.41 -13.90 -8.63
N PRO A 56 0.64 -13.28 -9.81
CA PRO A 56 -0.37 -12.44 -10.46
C PRO A 56 -1.56 -13.29 -10.94
N ILE A 57 -2.74 -12.67 -11.02
CA ILE A 57 -3.93 -13.30 -11.64
C ILE A 57 -3.99 -12.81 -13.08
N GLY A 58 -3.54 -13.67 -14.01
CA GLY A 58 -3.37 -13.28 -15.41
C GLY A 58 -2.34 -12.16 -15.55
N MET A 59 -2.76 -11.02 -16.11
CA MET A 59 -1.91 -9.82 -16.26
C MET A 59 -2.08 -8.81 -15.11
N ILE A 60 -2.90 -9.12 -14.10
CA ILE A 60 -3.24 -8.20 -13.02
C ILE A 60 -2.36 -8.50 -11.81
N ASP A 61 -1.66 -7.46 -11.35
CA ASP A 61 -0.92 -7.47 -10.11
C ASP A 61 -1.90 -7.32 -8.93
N ILE A 62 -2.16 -8.43 -8.24
CA ILE A 62 -3.01 -8.46 -7.04
C ILE A 62 -2.25 -8.13 -5.75
N SER A 63 -0.92 -8.01 -5.80
CA SER A 63 -0.10 -7.75 -4.61
C SER A 63 -0.48 -6.46 -3.87
N PRO A 64 -0.89 -5.35 -4.52
CA PRO A 64 -1.31 -4.15 -3.80
C PRO A 64 -2.55 -4.36 -2.93
N ILE A 65 -3.51 -5.16 -3.40
CA ILE A 65 -4.73 -5.46 -2.67
C ILE A 65 -4.41 -6.32 -1.45
N VAL A 66 -3.58 -7.36 -1.63
CA VAL A 66 -3.17 -8.22 -0.52
C VAL A 66 -2.40 -7.42 0.53
N VAL A 67 -1.45 -6.57 0.12
CA VAL A 67 -0.70 -5.70 1.03
C VAL A 67 -1.65 -4.73 1.75
N PHE A 68 -2.62 -4.14 1.06
CA PHE A 68 -3.62 -3.27 1.68
C PHE A 68 -4.40 -3.96 2.81
N ILE A 69 -4.85 -5.20 2.58
CA ILE A 69 -5.55 -6.00 3.59
C ILE A 69 -4.64 -6.31 4.78
N VAL A 70 -3.40 -6.74 4.51
CA VAL A 70 -2.40 -7.06 5.55
C VAL A 70 -2.10 -5.84 6.41
N LEU A 71 -1.93 -4.66 5.80
CA LEU A 71 -1.69 -3.42 6.53
C LEU A 71 -2.88 -3.02 7.42
N GLY A 72 -4.12 -3.24 6.96
CA GLY A 72 -5.32 -3.02 7.77
C GLY A 72 -5.35 -3.90 9.02
N ILE A 73 -5.06 -5.20 8.86
CA ILE A 73 -4.98 -6.14 9.99
C ILE A 73 -3.87 -5.74 10.97
N LEU A 74 -2.69 -5.35 10.45
CA LEU A 74 -1.57 -4.88 11.29
C LEU A 74 -1.93 -3.59 12.04
N GLN A 75 -2.63 -2.67 11.41
CA GLN A 75 -3.09 -1.44 12.04
C GLN A 75 -4.07 -1.74 13.19
N ASP A 76 -5.06 -2.61 12.96
CA ASP A 76 -6.03 -3.01 13.99
C ASP A 76 -5.35 -3.70 15.18
N LEU A 77 -4.39 -4.59 14.91
CA LEU A 77 -3.60 -5.25 15.94
C LEU A 77 -2.79 -4.23 16.77
N LEU A 78 -2.13 -3.28 16.12
CA LEU A 78 -1.36 -2.25 16.83
C LEU A 78 -2.26 -1.34 17.67
N MET A 79 -3.46 -1.02 17.19
CA MET A 79 -4.43 -0.25 17.95
C MET A 79 -4.87 -1.04 19.19
N GLN A 80 -5.18 -2.33 19.07
CA GLN A 80 -5.53 -3.19 20.21
C GLN A 80 -4.41 -3.27 21.25
N LEU A 81 -3.15 -3.41 20.83
CA LEU A 81 -1.99 -3.44 21.71
C LEU A 81 -1.66 -2.08 22.36
N ALA A 82 -2.21 -0.98 21.83
CA ALA A 82 -2.00 0.36 22.36
C ALA A 82 -2.94 0.72 23.52
N TYR A 83 -4.05 -0.02 23.67
CA TYR A 83 -5.01 0.09 24.77
C TYR A 83 -4.67 -0.91 25.87
#